data_AF-A0A401NX55-F1
#
_entry.id   AF-A0A401NX55-F1
#
_cell.length_a   1.000
_cell.length_b   1.000
_cell.length_c   1.000
_cell.angle_alpha   90.00
_cell.angle_beta   90.00
_cell.angle_gamma   90.00
#
_symmetry.space_group_name_H-M   'P 1'
#
loop_
_entity.id
_entity.type
_entity.pdbx_description
1 polymer ?
#
loop_
_entity_poly.entity_id
_entity_poly.type
_entity_poly.pdbx_seq_one_letter_code
_entity_poly.pdbx_strand_id
1 'polypeptide(L)'
;MAQNCMLAGKNADALNQFSDHPESNCVSLAMGSLRQENVDPKQKNFVTGIPQQLPDGMVISVLPNEIQCQEELSEPIPDPDYLTGMVNFSEVTGYPMVQHWKLRSTQYHVKLSQKTLSTAFSHAIHSLDGATVRSDFASVLEEFGNHYIQEAMYGFEETCTIWFPNRSVQRQLWMEYQDISKG
;
A
#
# COMPACT_ATOMS: atom_id res chain seq x y z
N MET A 1 -10.21 -6.48 12.72
CA MET A 1 -9.37 -5.72 11.78
C MET A 1 -10.01 -4.38 11.41
N ALA A 2 -11.29 -4.35 11.00
CA ALA A 2 -11.97 -3.14 10.50
C ALA A 2 -12.22 -2.02 11.53
N GLN A 3 -12.48 -2.32 12.80
CA GLN A 3 -13.04 -1.34 13.74
C GLN A 3 -12.09 -0.20 14.14
N ASN A 4 -10.76 -0.42 14.09
CA ASN A 4 -9.77 0.60 14.43
C ASN A 4 -9.43 1.53 13.26
N CYS A 5 -9.51 1.05 12.01
CA CYS A 5 -9.32 1.88 10.83
C CYS A 5 -10.60 2.69 10.45
N MET A 6 -11.77 2.37 11.02
CA MET A 6 -13.03 3.11 10.76
C MET A 6 -12.99 4.58 11.19
N LEU A 7 -12.18 4.93 12.20
CA LEU A 7 -12.03 6.33 12.63
C LEU A 7 -11.14 7.14 11.68
N ALA A 8 -10.11 6.52 11.08
CA ALA A 8 -9.28 7.14 10.06
C ALA A 8 -10.05 7.46 8.76
N GLY A 9 -11.06 6.65 8.43
CA GLY A 9 -11.95 6.90 7.29
C GLY A 9 -12.74 8.22 7.38
N LYS A 10 -13.04 8.71 8.59
CA LYS A 10 -13.80 9.97 8.76
C LYS A 10 -13.01 11.21 8.36
N ASN A 11 -11.68 11.20 8.53
CA ASN A 11 -10.82 12.30 8.13
C ASN A 11 -10.66 12.35 6.60
N ALA A 12 -10.62 11.19 5.94
CA ALA A 12 -10.60 11.08 4.48
C ALA A 12 -11.91 11.59 3.82
N ASP A 13 -13.07 11.30 4.43
CA ASP A 13 -14.37 11.81 3.94
C ASP A 13 -14.49 13.34 4.01
N ALA A 14 -13.88 13.97 5.02
CA ALA A 14 -13.79 15.42 5.12
C ALA A 14 -12.82 16.00 4.07
N LEU A 15 -11.68 15.36 3.85
CA LEU A 15 -10.68 15.79 2.86
C LEU A 15 -11.17 15.63 1.41
N ASN A 16 -12.03 14.64 1.13
CA ASN A 16 -12.59 14.41 -0.19
C ASN A 16 -13.66 15.44 -0.60
N GLN A 17 -14.27 16.16 0.35
CA GLN A 17 -15.15 17.31 0.04
C GLN A 17 -14.38 18.50 -0.55
N PHE A 18 -13.05 18.48 -0.48
CA PHE A 18 -12.17 19.58 -0.86
C PHE A 18 -11.41 19.33 -2.17
N SER A 19 -11.61 18.18 -2.81
CA SER A 19 -10.96 17.83 -4.08
C SER A 19 -11.92 18.02 -5.26
N ASP A 20 -11.62 18.99 -6.13
CA ASP A 20 -12.43 19.33 -7.31
C ASP A 20 -12.04 18.53 -8.57
N HIS A 21 -11.21 17.47 -8.44
CA HIS A 21 -10.64 16.76 -9.60
C HIS A 21 -11.35 15.42 -9.90
N PRO A 22 -11.68 15.09 -11.17
CA PRO A 22 -12.40 13.84 -11.50
C PRO A 22 -11.66 12.55 -11.14
N GLU A 23 -10.35 12.61 -10.97
CA GLU A 23 -9.49 11.47 -10.60
C GLU A 23 -9.24 11.35 -9.08
N SER A 24 -9.70 12.30 -8.27
CA SER A 24 -9.60 12.13 -6.82
C SER A 24 -10.66 11.14 -6.35
N ASN A 25 -10.22 9.93 -6.00
CA ASN A 25 -11.08 8.82 -5.63
C ASN A 25 -10.75 8.29 -4.23
N CYS A 26 -10.65 9.18 -3.24
CA CYS A 26 -10.49 8.77 -1.84
C CYS A 26 -11.77 8.09 -1.28
N VAL A 27 -12.85 8.00 -2.07
CA VAL A 27 -14.23 7.62 -1.69
C VAL A 27 -14.45 6.12 -1.49
N SER A 28 -13.63 5.24 -2.07
CA SER A 28 -13.94 3.80 -2.07
C SER A 28 -13.61 3.05 -0.76
N LEU A 29 -13.09 3.75 0.25
CA LEU A 29 -12.46 3.15 1.43
C LEU A 29 -13.40 2.77 2.60
N ALA A 30 -14.63 3.28 2.63
CA ALA A 30 -15.50 3.05 3.79
C ALA A 30 -16.33 1.75 3.75
N MET A 31 -16.52 1.11 2.59
CA MET A 31 -17.48 -0.02 2.45
C MET A 31 -16.90 -1.33 1.90
N GLY A 32 -15.61 -1.41 1.62
CA GLY A 32 -15.00 -2.52 0.87
C GLY A 32 -14.53 -3.76 1.65
N SER A 33 -14.54 -3.78 3.00
CA SER A 33 -13.98 -4.93 3.74
C SER A 33 -14.79 -5.32 4.98
N LEU A 34 -16.06 -5.68 4.76
CA LEU A 34 -16.85 -6.48 5.68
C LEU A 34 -17.02 -7.88 5.09
N ARG A 35 -16.01 -8.74 5.24
CA ARG A 35 -16.25 -10.18 5.36
C ARG A 35 -15.58 -10.68 6.64
N GLN A 36 -16.39 -10.75 7.69
CA GLN A 36 -16.10 -11.60 8.84
C GLN A 36 -16.23 -13.05 8.39
N GLU A 37 -15.13 -13.77 8.31
CA GLU A 37 -15.17 -15.24 8.39
C GLU A 37 -14.57 -15.67 9.73
N ASN A 38 -15.40 -16.36 10.51
CA ASN A 38 -15.03 -17.01 11.76
C ASN A 38 -14.07 -18.17 11.45
N VAL A 39 -12.94 -18.27 12.15
CA VAL A 39 -12.00 -19.40 12.02
C VAL A 39 -11.94 -20.18 13.34
N ASP A 40 -12.17 -21.48 13.25
CA ASP A 40 -12.21 -22.46 14.35
C ASP A 40 -10.79 -22.71 14.95
N PRO A 41 -10.62 -22.77 16.28
CA PRO A 41 -9.32 -22.66 16.95
C PRO A 41 -8.53 -23.98 17.09
N LYS A 42 -8.68 -24.96 16.19
CA LYS A 42 -7.99 -26.25 16.32
C LYS A 42 -7.18 -26.65 15.10
N GLN A 43 -6.10 -25.92 14.79
CA GLN A 43 -4.94 -26.40 14.01
C GLN A 43 -3.77 -25.40 14.04
N LYS A 44 -2.53 -25.90 13.86
CA LYS A 44 -1.29 -25.13 13.97
C LYS A 44 -1.09 -24.20 12.75
N ASN A 45 -0.56 -22.99 12.98
CA ASN A 45 -0.17 -21.96 12.01
C ASN A 45 -1.29 -21.17 11.30
N PHE A 46 -2.40 -20.90 12.00
CA PHE A 46 -3.35 -19.86 11.58
C PHE A 46 -2.97 -18.50 12.18
N VAL A 47 -3.01 -17.45 11.35
CA VAL A 47 -2.90 -16.06 11.79
C VAL A 47 -4.30 -15.46 11.79
N THR A 48 -4.65 -14.76 12.88
CA THR A 48 -5.96 -14.12 13.03
C THR A 48 -6.28 -13.24 11.82
N GLY A 49 -7.34 -13.61 11.08
CA GLY A 49 -7.82 -12.88 9.90
C GLY A 49 -7.31 -13.39 8.55
N ILE A 50 -6.48 -14.45 8.51
CA ILE A 50 -6.12 -15.16 7.28
C ILE A 50 -6.81 -16.53 7.32
N PRO A 51 -7.80 -16.81 6.45
CA PRO A 51 -8.57 -18.05 6.50
C PRO A 51 -7.78 -19.26 5.96
N GLN A 52 -6.68 -19.03 5.24
CA GLN A 52 -5.86 -20.09 4.65
C GLN A 52 -4.66 -20.45 5.53
N GLN A 53 -4.38 -21.75 5.65
CA GLN A 53 -3.16 -22.23 6.31
C GLN A 53 -1.92 -21.75 5.56
N LEU A 54 -0.94 -21.24 6.29
CA LEU A 54 0.31 -20.78 5.71
C LEU A 54 1.16 -21.97 5.25
N PRO A 55 1.91 -21.82 4.13
CA PRO A 55 2.89 -22.81 3.72
C PRO A 55 3.90 -23.14 4.81
N ASP A 56 4.34 -24.40 4.85
CA ASP A 56 5.38 -24.84 5.78
C ASP A 56 6.67 -24.04 5.55
N GLY A 57 7.33 -23.65 6.65
CA GLY A 57 8.55 -22.84 6.63
C GLY A 57 8.32 -21.33 6.61
N MET A 58 7.09 -20.84 6.51
CA MET A 58 6.78 -19.41 6.70
C MET A 58 6.44 -19.08 8.16
N VAL A 59 6.97 -17.96 8.64
CA VAL A 59 6.69 -17.40 9.96
C VAL A 59 6.12 -16.00 9.78
N ILE A 60 5.03 -15.71 10.47
CA ILE A 60 4.38 -14.39 10.45
C ILE A 60 4.42 -13.78 11.84
N SER A 61 4.83 -12.52 11.90
CA SER A 61 4.69 -11.67 13.08
C SER A 61 3.85 -10.45 12.73
N VAL A 62 2.82 -10.18 13.52
CA VAL A 62 2.05 -8.94 13.41
C VAL A 62 2.87 -7.82 14.02
N LEU A 63 2.96 -6.66 13.35
CA LEU A 63 3.67 -5.52 13.91
C LEU A 63 2.94 -4.96 15.14
N PRO A 64 3.62 -4.29 16.08
CA PRO A 64 2.97 -3.68 17.23
C PRO A 64 1.79 -2.78 16.86
N ASN A 65 0.76 -2.75 17.71
CA ASN A 65 -0.47 -1.98 17.47
C ASN A 65 -0.22 -0.48 17.26
N GLU A 66 0.87 0.06 17.79
CA GLU A 66 1.30 1.47 17.66
C GLU A 66 1.55 1.90 16.20
N ILE A 67 1.85 0.94 15.32
CA ILE A 67 2.14 1.14 13.91
C ILE A 67 1.10 0.52 12.96
N GLN A 68 -0.06 0.14 13.51
CA GLN A 68 -1.18 -0.36 12.72
C GLN A 68 -2.26 0.72 12.57
N CYS A 69 -2.96 0.74 11.42
CA CYS A 69 -4.00 1.73 11.12
C CYS A 69 -3.48 3.18 11.25
N GLN A 70 -2.29 3.45 10.72
CA GLN A 70 -1.72 4.80 10.68
C GLN A 70 -2.21 5.55 9.45
N GLU A 71 -2.74 6.75 9.69
CA GLU A 71 -2.94 7.76 8.64
C GLU A 71 -1.73 8.70 8.59
N GLU A 72 -1.31 9.03 7.38
CA GLU A 72 -0.27 10.00 7.12
C GLU A 72 -0.79 10.96 6.05
N LEU A 73 -0.81 12.24 6.37
CA LEU A 73 -1.07 13.30 5.40
C LEU A 73 0.24 14.02 5.13
N SER A 74 0.69 14.00 3.88
CA SER A 74 1.93 14.67 3.48
C SER A 74 1.80 16.18 3.59
N GLU A 75 2.91 16.91 3.59
CA GLU A 75 2.86 18.35 3.34
C GLU A 75 2.39 18.63 1.90
N PRO A 76 1.66 19.74 1.66
CA PRO A 76 1.24 20.15 0.33
C PRO A 76 2.43 20.67 -0.48
N ILE A 77 2.63 20.13 -1.68
CA ILE A 77 3.71 20.52 -2.60
C ILE A 77 3.12 21.01 -3.94
N PRO A 78 3.82 21.85 -4.72
CA PRO A 78 3.41 22.14 -6.09
C PRO A 78 3.35 20.86 -6.92
N ASP A 79 2.36 20.73 -7.80
CA ASP A 79 2.22 19.56 -8.67
C ASP A 79 3.47 19.36 -9.55
N PRO A 80 4.23 18.27 -9.36
CA PRO A 80 5.42 17.99 -10.17
C PRO A 80 5.10 17.85 -11.66
N ASP A 81 3.96 17.27 -12.02
CA ASP A 81 3.59 17.02 -13.41
C ASP A 81 3.31 18.34 -14.13
N TYR A 82 2.64 19.28 -13.45
CA TYR A 82 2.46 20.66 -13.90
C TYR A 82 3.78 21.44 -14.05
N LEU A 83 4.87 21.02 -13.42
CA LEU A 83 6.18 21.68 -13.60
C LEU A 83 6.94 21.13 -14.82
N THR A 84 6.46 20.05 -15.43
CA THR A 84 7.11 19.39 -16.57
C THR A 84 6.37 19.64 -17.88
N GLY A 85 6.44 20.87 -18.41
CA GLY A 85 5.85 21.18 -19.73
C GLY A 85 5.67 22.66 -20.03
N MET A 86 4.98 22.96 -21.13
CA MET A 86 4.48 24.31 -21.42
C MET A 86 3.20 24.54 -20.62
N VAL A 87 3.32 25.28 -19.52
CA VAL A 87 2.23 25.46 -18.56
C VAL A 87 1.72 26.88 -18.51
N ASN A 88 0.40 27.00 -18.32
CA ASN A 88 -0.29 28.28 -18.16
C ASN A 88 -0.22 28.74 -16.71
N PHE A 89 0.99 29.07 -16.26
CA PHE A 89 1.20 29.66 -14.93
C PHE A 89 0.52 31.03 -14.84
N SER A 90 -0.23 31.24 -13.77
CA SER A 90 -0.76 32.55 -13.39
C SER A 90 -0.05 33.00 -12.12
N GLU A 91 0.64 34.13 -12.17
CA GLU A 91 1.37 34.69 -11.03
C GLU A 91 0.44 35.11 -9.88
N VAL A 92 -0.82 35.40 -10.21
CA VAL A 92 -1.86 35.78 -9.24
C VAL A 92 -2.37 34.57 -8.46
N THR A 93 -2.55 33.43 -9.13
CA THR A 93 -3.07 32.21 -8.50
C THR A 93 -1.95 31.31 -7.97
N GLY A 94 -0.77 31.34 -8.58
CA GLY A 94 0.34 30.44 -8.28
C GLY A 94 0.17 29.05 -8.91
N TYR A 95 1.01 28.11 -8.46
CA TYR A 95 0.98 26.71 -8.91
C TYR A 95 -0.17 25.92 -8.26
N PRO A 96 -0.76 24.96 -8.98
CA PRO A 96 -1.60 23.94 -8.37
C PRO A 96 -0.79 23.15 -7.35
N MET A 97 -1.44 22.72 -6.27
CA MET A 97 -0.82 22.00 -5.17
C MET A 97 -1.38 20.59 -5.10
N VAL A 98 -0.54 19.65 -4.72
CA VAL A 98 -0.90 18.25 -4.46
C VAL A 98 -0.55 17.88 -3.03
N GLN A 99 -1.38 17.05 -2.42
CA GLN A 99 -1.16 16.51 -1.09
C GLN A 99 -1.55 15.03 -1.08
N HIS A 100 -0.72 14.19 -0.49
CA HIS A 100 -0.96 12.75 -0.45
C HIS A 100 -1.51 12.36 0.91
N TRP A 101 -2.63 11.65 0.91
CA TRP A 101 -3.15 10.98 2.09
C TRP A 101 -2.89 9.49 1.97
N LYS A 102 -2.31 8.90 3.01
CA LYS A 102 -1.86 7.51 3.03
C LYS A 102 -2.42 6.82 4.26
N LEU A 103 -3.05 5.66 4.06
CA LEU A 103 -3.56 4.81 5.13
C LEU A 103 -2.86 3.46 5.07
N ARG A 104 -2.24 3.05 6.18
CA ARG A 104 -1.67 1.71 6.35
C ARG A 104 -2.47 0.94 7.39
N SER A 105 -3.07 -0.17 7.01
CA SER A 105 -3.77 -1.06 7.93
C SER A 105 -2.78 -1.87 8.80
N THR A 106 -3.28 -2.87 9.51
CA THR A 106 -2.44 -3.88 10.16
C THR A 106 -1.47 -4.50 9.16
N GLN A 107 -0.18 -4.36 9.45
CA GLN A 107 0.90 -4.93 8.68
C GLN A 107 1.40 -6.24 9.30
N TYR A 108 1.76 -7.18 8.45
CA TYR A 108 2.25 -8.50 8.75
C TYR A 108 3.67 -8.61 8.21
N HIS A 109 4.60 -8.89 9.10
CA HIS A 109 5.96 -9.22 8.74
C HIS A 109 6.06 -10.72 8.53
N VAL A 110 6.36 -11.13 7.29
CA VAL A 110 6.40 -12.51 6.85
C VAL A 110 7.83 -12.88 6.50
N LYS A 111 8.34 -13.96 7.11
CA LYS A 111 9.70 -14.43 6.95
C LYS A 111 9.73 -15.91 6.56
N LEU A 112 10.54 -16.26 5.57
CA LEU A 112 10.77 -17.64 5.17
C LEU A 112 11.84 -18.31 6.06
N SER A 113 11.44 -18.97 7.15
CA SER A 113 12.37 -19.63 8.09
C SER A 113 13.07 -20.86 7.51
N GLN A 114 12.43 -21.57 6.58
CA GLN A 114 12.96 -22.79 5.97
C GLN A 114 12.76 -22.74 4.45
N LYS A 115 13.79 -23.14 3.72
CA LYS A 115 13.78 -23.13 2.24
C LYS A 115 13.60 -24.56 1.73
N THR A 116 12.58 -24.74 0.91
CA THR A 116 12.38 -25.95 0.13
C THR A 116 12.33 -25.54 -1.33
N LEU A 117 13.23 -26.09 -2.15
CA LEU A 117 13.21 -25.83 -3.59
C LEU A 117 11.99 -26.51 -4.21
N SER A 118 11.33 -25.83 -5.15
CA SER A 118 10.26 -26.47 -5.91
C SER A 118 10.84 -27.58 -6.79
N THR A 119 10.02 -28.58 -7.11
CA THR A 119 10.41 -29.67 -8.02
C THR A 119 10.79 -29.11 -9.40
N ALA A 120 10.00 -28.17 -9.93
CA ALA A 120 10.27 -27.51 -11.20
C ALA A 120 11.63 -26.79 -11.23
N PHE A 121 11.94 -26.00 -10.20
CA PHE A 121 13.22 -25.30 -10.11
C PHE A 121 14.39 -26.29 -9.97
N SER A 122 14.21 -27.34 -9.17
CA SER A 122 15.23 -28.39 -9.01
C SER A 122 15.53 -29.08 -10.34
N HIS A 123 14.50 -29.40 -11.13
CA HIS A 123 14.67 -29.96 -12.48
C HIS A 123 15.38 -29.00 -13.44
N ALA A 124 14.99 -27.73 -13.45
CA ALA A 124 15.62 -26.71 -14.29
C ALA A 124 17.12 -26.58 -13.98
N ILE A 125 17.50 -26.51 -12.70
CA ILE A 125 18.91 -26.46 -12.30
C ILE A 125 19.65 -27.75 -12.67
N HIS A 126 19.01 -28.92 -12.53
CA HIS A 126 19.62 -30.18 -12.95
C HIS A 126 19.78 -30.31 -14.46
N SER A 127 19.02 -29.55 -15.27
CA SER A 127 19.21 -29.50 -16.72
C SER A 127 20.41 -28.65 -17.15
N LEU A 128 20.94 -27.82 -16.25
CA LEU A 128 22.18 -27.07 -16.47
C LEU A 128 23.37 -27.99 -16.16
N ASP A 129 23.98 -28.55 -17.20
CA ASP A 129 25.15 -29.43 -17.13
C ASP A 129 26.43 -28.81 -17.72
N GLY A 130 27.46 -29.62 -17.98
CA GLY A 130 28.72 -29.15 -18.55
C GLY A 130 28.65 -28.63 -20.00
N ALA A 131 27.54 -28.84 -20.70
CA ALA A 131 27.27 -28.33 -22.05
C ALA A 131 26.38 -27.08 -22.07
N THR A 132 25.95 -26.60 -20.90
CA THR A 132 25.09 -25.41 -20.75
C THR A 132 25.68 -24.19 -21.45
N VAL A 133 24.89 -23.56 -22.30
CA VAL A 133 25.25 -22.30 -22.96
C VAL A 133 24.55 -21.11 -22.30
N ARG A 134 24.97 -19.90 -22.64
CA ARG A 134 24.43 -18.65 -22.06
C ARG A 134 22.91 -18.54 -22.19
N SER A 135 22.32 -19.03 -23.28
CA SER A 135 20.87 -19.01 -23.48
C SER A 135 20.12 -19.87 -22.47
N ASP A 136 20.71 -20.98 -22.03
CA ASP A 136 20.08 -21.90 -21.08
C ASP A 136 20.05 -21.29 -19.67
N PHE A 137 21.10 -20.55 -19.31
CA PHE A 137 21.06 -19.74 -18.08
C PHE A 137 20.04 -18.60 -18.17
N ALA A 138 19.91 -17.97 -19.34
CA ALA A 138 18.96 -16.88 -19.55
C ALA A 138 17.51 -17.37 -19.45
N SER A 139 17.18 -18.55 -19.97
CA SER A 139 15.83 -19.12 -19.88
C SER A 139 15.44 -19.46 -18.44
N VAL A 140 16.37 -19.98 -17.62
CA VAL A 140 16.11 -20.22 -16.19
C VAL A 140 15.86 -18.91 -15.45
N LEU A 141 16.59 -17.84 -15.76
CA LEU A 141 16.37 -16.52 -15.16
C LEU A 141 15.06 -15.86 -15.61
N GLU A 142 14.66 -16.09 -16.86
CA GLU A 142 13.39 -15.61 -17.40
C GLU A 142 12.19 -16.30 -16.71
N GLU A 143 12.30 -17.61 -16.45
CA GLU A 143 11.23 -18.38 -15.82
C GLU A 143 11.13 -18.19 -14.31
N PHE A 144 12.27 -18.23 -13.59
CA PHE A 144 12.28 -18.26 -12.13
C PHE A 144 12.70 -16.93 -11.48
N GLY A 145 13.13 -15.95 -12.29
CA GLY A 145 13.69 -14.70 -11.80
C GLY A 145 15.10 -14.85 -11.24
N ASN A 146 15.63 -13.74 -10.76
CA ASN A 146 17.00 -13.64 -10.26
C ASN A 146 17.11 -13.64 -8.72
N HIS A 147 15.99 -13.50 -8.01
CA HIS A 147 15.94 -13.45 -6.54
C HIS A 147 14.70 -14.15 -6.01
N TYR A 148 14.75 -14.56 -4.74
CA TYR A 148 13.58 -15.00 -3.97
C TYR A 148 13.35 -14.05 -2.80
N ILE A 149 12.09 -13.95 -2.38
CA ILE A 149 11.69 -13.10 -1.25
C ILE A 149 11.91 -13.88 0.05
N GLN A 150 12.89 -13.45 0.85
CA GLN A 150 13.22 -14.05 2.15
C GLN A 150 12.37 -13.49 3.29
N GLU A 151 12.01 -12.21 3.18
CA GLU A 151 11.31 -11.44 4.20
C GLU A 151 10.54 -10.32 3.50
N ALA A 152 9.29 -10.09 3.90
CA ALA A 152 8.44 -9.09 3.31
C ALA A 152 7.36 -8.60 4.28
N MET A 153 6.87 -7.41 3.98
CA MET A 153 5.78 -6.76 4.69
C MET A 153 4.52 -6.88 3.85
N TYR A 154 3.47 -7.46 4.44
CA TYR A 154 2.17 -7.61 3.81
C TYR A 154 1.12 -6.87 4.62
N GLY A 155 0.15 -6.28 3.94
CA GLY A 155 -0.94 -5.57 4.60
C GLY A 155 -1.73 -4.82 3.56
N PHE A 156 -2.63 -3.95 4.03
CA PHE A 156 -3.33 -3.04 3.16
C PHE A 156 -2.71 -1.65 3.29
N GLU A 157 -2.36 -1.06 2.16
CA GLU A 157 -1.90 0.30 2.05
C GLU A 157 -2.69 0.96 0.94
N GLU A 158 -3.33 2.08 1.25
CA GLU A 158 -3.98 2.93 0.26
C GLU A 158 -3.37 4.32 0.29
N THR A 159 -3.18 4.88 -0.90
CA THR A 159 -2.69 6.25 -1.07
C THR A 159 -3.63 6.97 -2.02
N CYS A 160 -4.07 8.16 -1.62
CA CYS A 160 -4.90 9.05 -2.40
C CYS A 160 -4.17 10.38 -2.62
N THR A 161 -4.40 11.02 -3.76
CA THR A 161 -3.87 12.35 -4.09
C THR A 161 -5.01 13.37 -4.06
N ILE A 162 -4.83 14.42 -3.27
CA ILE A 162 -5.73 15.56 -3.15
C ILE A 162 -5.17 16.70 -3.99
N TRP A 163 -5.99 17.22 -4.89
CA TRP A 163 -5.60 18.26 -5.84
C TRP A 163 -6.21 19.59 -5.43
N PHE A 164 -5.38 20.60 -5.25
CA PHE A 164 -5.81 21.97 -4.97
C PHE A 164 -5.45 22.89 -6.13
N PRO A 165 -6.35 23.80 -6.53
CA PRO A 165 -6.09 24.71 -7.64
C PRO A 165 -4.94 25.69 -7.35
N ASN A 166 -4.71 26.02 -6.07
CA ASN A 166 -3.59 26.81 -5.62
C ASN A 166 -3.37 26.73 -4.11
N ARG A 167 -2.25 27.31 -3.65
CA ARG A 167 -1.85 27.34 -2.23
C ARG A 167 -2.82 28.12 -1.32
N SER A 168 -3.45 29.17 -1.81
CA SER A 168 -4.38 29.97 -0.99
C SER A 168 -5.64 29.16 -0.64
N VAL A 169 -6.21 28.48 -1.64
CA VAL A 169 -7.34 27.56 -1.45
C VAL A 169 -6.95 26.42 -0.51
N GLN A 170 -5.81 25.76 -0.74
CA GLN A 170 -5.32 24.68 0.13
C GLN A 170 -5.25 25.11 1.61
N ARG A 171 -4.69 26.30 1.89
CA ARG A 171 -4.59 26.82 3.26
C ARG A 171 -5.94 27.10 3.89
N GLN A 172 -6.87 27.67 3.13
CA GLN A 172 -8.21 27.95 3.63
C GLN A 172 -8.91 26.66 4.04
N LEU A 173 -8.95 25.66 3.14
CA LEU A 173 -9.61 24.38 3.38
C LEU A 173 -8.94 23.62 4.54
N TRP A 174 -7.61 23.71 4.66
CA TRP A 174 -6.89 23.14 5.80
C TRP A 174 -7.28 23.78 7.14
N MET A 175 -7.42 25.11 7.19
CA MET A 175 -7.85 25.80 8.41
C MET A 175 -9.29 25.44 8.79
N GLU A 176 -10.19 25.34 7.80
CA GLU A 176 -11.58 24.90 8.01
C GLU A 176 -11.62 23.46 8.55
N TYR A 177 -10.84 22.54 7.97
CA TYR A 177 -10.71 21.17 8.47
C TYR A 177 -10.18 21.11 9.91
N GLN A 178 -9.19 21.93 10.27
CA GLN A 178 -8.66 21.99 11.63
C GLN A 178 -9.68 22.49 12.66
N ASP A 179 -10.62 23.33 12.25
CA ASP A 179 -11.71 23.81 13.11
C ASP A 179 -12.74 22.70 13.33
N ILE A 180 -13.16 22.03 12.24
CA ILE A 180 -14.14 20.93 12.28
C ILE A 180 -13.62 19.71 13.05
N SER A 181 -12.34 19.35 12.88
CA SER A 181 -11.74 18.15 13.49
C SER A 181 -11.49 18.26 15.00
N LYS A 182 -11.53 19.48 15.56
CA LYS A 182 -11.37 19.73 17.00
C LYS A 182 -12.70 19.79 17.77
N GLY A 183 -13.83 19.84 17.07
CA GLY A 183 -15.19 19.84 17.64
C GLY A 183 -15.76 18.44 17.83
#